data_AF-A0A7J4N2Y8-F1
#
_entry.id   AF-A0A7J4N2Y8-F1
#
_cell.length_a   1.000
_cell.length_b   1.000
_cell.length_c   1.000
_cell.angle_alpha   90.00
_cell.angle_beta   90.00
_cell.angle_gamma   90.00
#
_symmetry.space_group_name_H-M   'P 1'
#
loop_
_entity.id
_entity.type
_entity.pdbx_description
1 polymer ?
#
loop_
_entity_poly.entity_id
_entity_poly.type
_entity_poly.pdbx_seq_one_letter_code
_entity_poly.pdbx_strand_id
1 'polypeptide(L)'
;WFEPIVPEVIGNARFWVYASGAFEIVLGIGVALPWFRKEAALGLTLMLIVLYWANLNMWINEIPLNGRVYENHWHILRGAGQILLILISLWLGGWEMGNRFFHSVRN
;
A
#
# COMPACT_ATOMS: atom_id res chain seq x y z
N TRP A 1 3.29 -7.17 15.03
CA TRP A 1 2.36 -6.05 15.27
C TRP A 1 2.83 -4.83 14.47
N PHE A 2 1.95 -4.11 13.75
CA PHE A 2 2.34 -3.04 12.79
C PHE A 2 2.22 -1.60 13.32
N GLU A 3 1.73 -1.36 14.55
CA GLU A 3 1.68 0.03 15.06
C GLU A 3 3.02 0.78 15.00
N PRO A 4 4.18 0.17 15.33
CA PRO A 4 5.44 0.92 15.38
C PRO A 4 5.84 1.54 14.04
N ILE A 5 5.40 0.95 12.93
CA ILE A 5 5.86 1.35 11.59
C ILE A 5 5.03 2.49 11.01
N VAL A 6 3.88 2.77 11.62
CA VAL A 6 3.00 3.87 11.23
C VAL A 6 3.73 5.19 11.51
N PRO A 7 3.83 6.11 10.53
CA PRO A 7 4.47 7.40 10.74
C PRO A 7 3.82 8.19 11.88
N GLU A 8 4.63 8.75 12.78
CA GLU A 8 4.14 9.44 13.98
C GLU A 8 3.24 10.65 13.65
N VAL A 9 3.40 11.24 12.46
CA VAL A 9 2.63 12.39 11.98
C VAL A 9 1.12 12.11 11.89
N ILE A 10 0.70 10.86 11.73
CA ILE A 10 -0.73 10.52 11.55
C ILE A 10 -1.46 10.13 12.86
N GLY A 11 -0.82 10.27 14.02
CA GLY A 11 -1.49 10.12 15.32
C GLY A 11 -1.74 8.65 15.71
N ASN A 12 -3.01 8.25 15.91
CA ASN A 12 -3.34 6.94 16.49
C ASN A 12 -3.02 5.78 15.52
N ALA A 13 -1.83 5.18 15.70
CA ALA A 13 -1.34 4.09 14.87
C ALA A 13 -2.30 2.89 14.81
N ARG A 14 -2.89 2.50 15.94
CA ARG A 14 -3.79 1.36 16.03
C ARG A 14 -5.05 1.54 15.18
N PHE A 15 -5.62 2.74 15.19
CA PHE A 15 -6.75 3.08 14.34
C PHE A 15 -6.38 2.90 12.86
N TRP A 16 -5.25 3.46 12.43
CA TRP A 16 -4.83 3.41 11.03
C TRP A 16 -4.48 2.01 10.54
N VAL A 17 -3.90 1.16 11.39
CA VAL A 17 -3.62 -0.25 11.06
C VAL A 17 -4.92 -1.02 10.81
N TYR A 18 -5.94 -0.84 11.65
CA TYR A 18 -7.23 -1.51 11.43
C TYR A 18 -8.00 -0.90 10.26
N ALA A 19 -7.94 0.42 10.08
CA ALA A 19 -8.61 1.10 8.98
C ALA A 19 -8.04 0.65 7.63
N SER A 20 -6.71 0.63 7.49
CA SER A 20 -6.05 0.19 6.25
C SER A 20 -6.30 -1.28 5.96
N GLY A 21 -6.29 -2.16 6.98
CA GLY A 21 -6.66 -3.56 6.82
C GLY A 21 -8.10 -3.76 6.35
N ALA A 22 -9.04 -2.95 6.85
CA ALA A 22 -10.43 -2.98 6.37
C ALA A 22 -10.54 -2.51 4.91
N PHE A 23 -9.85 -1.42 4.55
CA PHE A 23 -9.81 -0.94 3.16
C PHE A 23 -9.20 -1.97 2.22
N GLU A 24 -8.14 -2.66 2.63
CA GLU A 24 -7.50 -3.69 1.82
C GLU A 24 -8.45 -4.83 1.48
N ILE A 25 -9.21 -5.31 2.45
CA ILE A 25 -10.23 -6.35 2.24
C ILE A 25 -11.34 -5.84 1.30
N VAL A 26 -11.88 -4.64 1.56
CA VAL A 26 -12.98 -4.08 0.76
C VAL A 26 -12.54 -3.83 -0.68
N LEU A 27 -11.36 -3.27 -0.91
CA LEU A 27 -10.82 -3.00 -2.24
C LEU A 27 -10.42 -4.29 -2.94
N GLY A 28 -9.83 -5.25 -2.23
CA GLY A 28 -9.52 -6.58 -2.76
C GLY A 28 -10.76 -7.31 -3.27
N ILE A 29 -11.86 -7.29 -2.49
CA ILE A 29 -13.16 -7.80 -2.93
C ILE A 29 -13.71 -6.96 -4.10
N GLY A 30 -13.59 -5.64 -4.03
CA GLY A 30 -14.03 -4.72 -5.07
C GLY A 30 -13.40 -4.99 -6.44
N VAL A 31 -12.13 -5.40 -6.46
CA VAL A 31 -11.42 -5.79 -7.70
C VAL A 31 -12.01 -7.06 -8.31
N ALA A 32 -12.54 -7.98 -7.51
CA ALA A 32 -13.22 -9.17 -8.03
C ALA A 32 -14.54 -8.81 -8.75
N LEU A 33 -15.23 -7.75 -8.34
CA LEU A 33 -16.51 -7.31 -8.90
C LEU A 33 -16.33 -6.56 -10.23
N PRO A 34 -16.86 -7.06 -11.36
CA PRO A 34 -16.55 -6.52 -12.69
C PRO A 34 -16.99 -5.06 -12.89
N TRP A 35 -18.08 -4.63 -12.25
CA TRP A 35 -18.60 -3.26 -12.35
C TRP A 35 -17.84 -2.25 -11.48
N PHE A 36 -17.13 -2.70 -10.44
CA PHE A 36 -16.38 -1.83 -9.53
C PHE A 36 -14.87 -1.97 -9.66
N ARG A 37 -14.40 -2.96 -10.44
CA ARG A 37 -12.98 -3.31 -10.59
C ARG A 37 -12.07 -2.12 -10.88
N LYS A 38 -12.47 -1.20 -11.77
CA LYS A 38 -11.64 -0.05 -12.16
C LYS A 38 -11.37 0.90 -10.98
N GLU A 39 -12.41 1.27 -10.24
CA GLU A 39 -12.28 2.17 -9.09
C GLU A 39 -11.63 1.46 -7.90
N ALA A 40 -11.97 0.18 -7.68
CA ALA A 40 -11.34 -0.64 -6.65
C ALA A 40 -9.83 -0.82 -6.88
N ALA A 41 -9.42 -1.06 -8.13
CA ALA A 41 -8.02 -1.18 -8.51
C ALA A 41 -7.26 0.14 -8.33
N LEU A 42 -7.87 1.28 -8.69
CA LEU A 42 -7.25 2.58 -8.46
C LEU A 42 -7.10 2.86 -6.96
N GLY A 43 -8.14 2.61 -6.17
CA GLY A 43 -8.10 2.74 -4.72
C GLY A 43 -7.06 1.83 -4.08
N LEU A 44 -6.96 0.58 -4.54
CA LEU A 44 -5.97 -0.38 -4.07
C LEU A 44 -4.55 0.06 -4.42
N THR A 45 -4.31 0.57 -5.64
CA THR A 45 -3.01 1.13 -6.03
C THR A 45 -2.60 2.29 -5.15
N LEU A 46 -3.49 3.27 -4.92
CA LEU A 46 -3.20 4.41 -4.04
C LEU A 46 -2.94 3.96 -2.60
N MET A 47 -3.72 3.02 -2.09
CA MET A 47 -3.54 2.45 -0.76
C MET A 47 -2.20 1.73 -0.63
N LEU A 48 -1.80 0.93 -1.63
CA LEU A 48 -0.50 0.26 -1.65
C LEU A 48 0.66 1.28 -1.62
N ILE A 49 0.54 2.42 -2.30
CA ILE A 49 1.56 3.49 -2.24
C ILE A 49 1.65 4.05 -0.81
N VAL A 50 0.51 4.34 -0.18
CA VAL A 50 0.46 4.84 1.21
C VAL A 50 1.00 3.82 2.21
N LEU A 51 0.67 2.53 2.06
CA LEU A 51 1.19 1.46 2.92
C LEU A 51 2.70 1.25 2.72
N TYR A 52 3.22 1.47 1.51
CA TYR A 52 4.65 1.42 1.27
C TYR A 52 5.38 2.52 2.05
N TRP A 53 4.79 3.70 2.19
CA TRP A 53 5.39 4.77 2.97
C TRP A 53 5.63 4.37 4.43
N ALA A 54 4.72 3.60 5.05
CA ALA A 54 4.94 3.03 6.38
C ALA A 54 6.09 1.99 6.39
N ASN A 55 6.20 1.16 5.34
CA ASN A 55 7.33 0.24 5.19
C ASN A 55 8.67 0.94 4.98
N LEU A 56 8.66 2.09 4.29
CA LEU A 56 9.83 2.93 4.09
C LEU A 56 10.23 3.66 5.37
N ASN A 57 9.26 4.17 6.13
CA ASN A 57 9.47 4.75 7.45
C ASN A 57 10.18 3.76 8.39
N MET A 58 9.76 2.49 8.38
CA MET A 58 10.44 1.42 9.12
C MET A 58 11.89 1.24 8.68
N TRP A 59 12.16 1.30 7.38
CA TRP A 59 13.51 1.11 6.85
C TRP A 59 14.44 2.27 7.21
N ILE A 60 14.00 3.50 6.97
CA ILE A 60 14.82 4.71 7.17
C ILE A 60 15.10 4.95 8.66
N ASN A 61 14.10 4.70 9.52
CA ASN A 61 14.20 4.98 10.96
C ASN A 61 14.55 3.73 11.79
N GLU A 62 14.95 2.63 11.13
CA GLU A 62 15.36 1.36 11.77
C GLU A 62 14.37 0.87 12.84
N ILE A 63 13.07 1.08 12.60
CA ILE A 63 12.03 0.80 13.60
C ILE A 63 11.92 -0.71 13.79
N PRO A 64 12.12 -1.23 15.02
CA PRO A 64 12.05 -2.65 15.27
C PRO A 64 10.60 -3.15 15.19
N LEU A 65 10.39 -4.20 14.40
CA LEU A 65 9.14 -4.93 14.33
C LEU A 65 9.27 -6.21 15.14
N ASN A 66 8.40 -6.39 16.13
CA ASN A 66 8.47 -7.51 17.09
C ASN A 66 9.85 -7.64 17.77
N GLY A 67 10.48 -6.52 18.10
CA GLY A 67 11.78 -6.49 18.78
C GLY A 67 12.98 -6.81 17.89
N ARG A 68 12.82 -6.91 16.57
CA ARG A 68 13.94 -7.05 15.62
C ARG A 68 13.93 -5.96 14.56
N VAL A 69 15.09 -5.34 14.37
CA VAL A 69 15.37 -4.51 13.19
C VAL A 69 15.68 -5.46 12.05
N TYR A 70 15.03 -5.25 10.91
CA TYR A 70 15.23 -6.10 9.75
C TYR A 70 16.45 -5.66 8.95
N GLU A 71 17.16 -6.62 8.38
CA GLU A 71 18.27 -6.32 7.48
C GLU A 71 17.78 -5.73 6.15
N ASN A 72 18.66 -4.96 5.49
CA ASN A 72 18.36 -4.23 4.25
C ASN A 72 17.78 -5.10 3.12
N HIS A 73 18.23 -6.35 2.98
CA HIS A 73 17.73 -7.24 1.93
C HIS A 73 16.22 -7.55 2.07
N TRP A 74 15.68 -7.62 3.29
CA TRP A 74 14.24 -7.78 3.53
C TRP A 74 13.43 -6.54 3.15
N HIS A 75 14.02 -5.35 3.29
CA HIS A 75 13.36 -4.11 2.84
C HIS A 75 13.32 -4.02 1.32
N ILE A 76 14.40 -4.41 0.64
CA ILE A 76 14.44 -4.51 -0.83
C ILE A 76 13.41 -5.52 -1.33
N LEU A 77 13.32 -6.71 -0.70
CA LEU A 77 12.32 -7.71 -1.07
C LEU A 77 10.88 -7.20 -0.91
N ARG A 78 10.60 -6.51 0.21
CA ARG A 78 9.30 -5.86 0.43
C ARG A 78 9.00 -4.80 -0.62
N GLY A 79 9.98 -3.96 -0.95
CA GLY A 79 9.84 -2.96 -2.02
C GLY A 79 9.55 -3.58 -3.39
N ALA A 80 10.25 -4.65 -3.74
CA ALA A 80 10.00 -5.39 -4.99
C ALA A 80 8.60 -6.00 -5.02
N GLY A 81 8.16 -6.63 -3.93
CA GLY A 81 6.80 -7.16 -3.80
C GLY A 81 5.74 -6.06 -3.90
N GLN A 82 5.98 -4.90 -3.30
CA GLN A 82 5.07 -3.76 -3.36
C GLN A 82 4.92 -3.21 -4.78
N ILE A 83 6.02 -3.06 -5.50
CA ILE A 83 6.01 -2.65 -6.92
C ILE A 83 5.21 -3.67 -7.74
N LEU A 84 5.43 -4.96 -7.52
CA LEU A 84 4.69 -6.01 -8.21
C LEU A 84 3.18 -5.92 -7.94
N LEU A 85 2.76 -5.73 -6.69
CA LEU A 85 1.36 -5.58 -6.31
C LEU A 85 0.72 -4.33 -6.93
N ILE A 86 1.45 -3.21 -6.96
CA ILE A 86 1.00 -1.99 -7.63
C ILE A 86 0.80 -2.24 -9.14
N LEU A 87 1.75 -2.92 -9.80
CA LEU A 87 1.63 -3.26 -11.21
C LEU A 87 0.46 -4.20 -11.48
N ILE A 88 0.25 -5.21 -10.63
CA ILE A 88 -0.90 -6.13 -10.72
C ILE A 88 -2.21 -5.36 -10.55
N SER A 89 -2.30 -4.48 -9.55
CA SER A 89 -3.47 -3.65 -9.31
C SER A 89 -3.75 -2.75 -10.53
N LEU A 90 -2.72 -2.12 -11.08
CA LEU A 90 -2.85 -1.32 -12.30
C LEU A 90 -3.31 -2.16 -13.51
N TRP A 91 -2.79 -3.37 -13.65
CA TRP A 91 -3.21 -4.27 -14.72
C TRP A 91 -4.69 -4.69 -14.57
N LEU A 92 -5.14 -4.97 -13.34
CA LEU A 92 -6.53 -5.33 -13.04
C LEU A 92 -7.51 -4.19 -13.30
N GLY A 93 -7.10 -2.93 -13.12
CA GLY A 93 -7.91 -1.75 -13.45
C GLY A 93 -8.01 -1.46 -14.96
N GLY A 94 -7.19 -2.12 -15.79
CA GLY A 94 -7.18 -1.94 -17.24
C GLY A 94 -6.46 -0.67 -17.72
N TRP A 95 -6.30 -0.56 -19.05
CA TRP A 95 -5.47 0.47 -19.70
C TRP A 95 -5.93 1.92 -19.45
N GLU A 96 -7.24 2.14 -19.40
CA GLU A 96 -7.83 3.46 -19.12
C GLU A 96 -7.47 3.98 -17.72
N MET A 97 -7.37 3.08 -16.73
CA MET A 97 -7.03 3.46 -15.37
C MET A 97 -5.52 3.78 -15.26
N GLY A 98 -4.64 3.07 -15.98
CA GLY A 98 -3.22 3.42 -16.06
C GLY A 98 -3.04 4.89 -16.47
N ASN A 99 -3.75 5.31 -17.53
CA ASN A 99 -3.74 6.70 -17.98
C ASN A 99 -4.28 7.68 -16.91
N ARG A 100 -5.33 7.32 -16.16
CA ARG A 100 -5.85 8.14 -15.05
C ARG A 100 -4.84 8.30 -13.93
N PHE A 101 -4.13 7.24 -13.56
CA PHE A 101 -3.08 7.29 -12.55
C PHE A 101 -1.95 8.23 -12.98
N PHE A 102 -1.42 8.08 -14.20
CA PHE A 102 -0.40 8.97 -14.73
C PHE A 102 -0.86 10.43 -14.81
N HIS A 103 -2.12 10.66 -15.17
CA HIS A 103 -2.69 12.01 -15.16
C HIS A 103 -2.79 12.59 -13.75
N SER A 104 -3.09 11.77 -12.74
CA SER A 104 -3.18 12.21 -11.34
C SER A 104 -1.82 12.56 -10.74
N VAL A 105 -0.74 11.97 -11.23
CA VAL A 105 0.64 12.28 -10.80
C VAL A 105 1.20 13.52 -11.48
N ARG A 106 0.74 13.84 -12.71
CA ARG A 106 1.26 14.94 -13.53
C ARG A 106 0.57 16.30 -13.27
N ASN A 107 -0.59 16.29 -12.61
CA ASN A 107 -1.41 17.49 -12.34
C ASN A 107 -1.16 18.01 -10.93
#